data_AF-A0A847SFX2-F1
#
_entry.id   AF-A0A847SFX2-F1
#
_cell.length_a   1.000
_cell.length_b   1.000
_cell.length_c   1.000
_cell.angle_alpha   90.00
_cell.angle_beta   90.00
_cell.angle_gamma   90.00
#
_symmetry.space_group_name_H-M   'P 1'
#
loop_
_entity.id
_entity.type
_entity.pdbx_description
1 polymer ?
#
loop_
_entity_poly.entity_id
_entity_poly.type
_entity_poly.pdbx_seq_one_letter_code
_entity_poly.pdbx_strand_id
1 'polypeptide(L)'
;MKEIVKDRRRLFAILRKEGENPEILTQIAASYYEEKNYKKAYVYDRRAWLCNKKSIVYIANLAVDLEMLGWYEKAIILSKGIISWNIDKICKYTGVDIMKAKALKNDCRFRISLVYYKMHEDNMARRYLNLYFKIKKRDKLTTFISNEDQKGHWRDLNLDDKMTIWKEA
;
A
#
# COMPACT_ATOMS: atom_id res chain seq x y z
N MET A 1 7.20 11.97 7.23
CA MET A 1 6.91 10.60 7.70
C MET A 1 7.02 10.66 9.21
N LYS A 2 5.94 10.43 9.98
CA LYS A 2 6.05 10.43 11.45
C LYS A 2 6.90 9.22 11.86
N GLU A 3 7.83 9.42 12.77
CA GLU A 3 8.69 8.39 13.33
C GLU A 3 7.82 7.23 13.86
N ILE A 4 8.06 6.02 13.37
CA ILE A 4 7.38 4.83 13.90
C ILE A 4 7.88 4.67 15.33
N VAL A 5 6.99 4.84 16.30
CA VAL A 5 7.30 4.55 17.70
C VAL A 5 7.54 3.05 17.81
N LYS A 6 8.81 2.64 17.78
CA LYS A 6 9.20 1.22 17.87
C LYS A 6 8.89 0.60 19.23
N ASP A 7 8.61 1.41 20.24
CA ASP A 7 8.22 0.92 21.55
C ASP A 7 6.73 0.50 21.58
N ARG A 8 6.47 -0.74 21.15
CA ARG A 8 5.15 -1.36 21.27
C ARG A 8 4.65 -1.40 22.72
N ARG A 9 5.51 -1.43 23.75
CA ARG A 9 5.03 -1.42 25.15
C ARG A 9 4.31 -0.12 25.46
N ARG A 10 4.88 1.01 25.02
CA ARG A 10 4.22 2.32 25.12
C ARG A 10 2.92 2.38 24.32
N LEU A 11 2.91 1.88 23.08
CA LEU A 11 1.69 1.85 22.25
C LEU A 11 0.58 1.01 22.90
N PHE A 12 0.90 -0.14 23.47
CA PHE A 12 -0.06 -0.95 24.22
C PHE A 12 -0.54 -0.26 25.50
N ALA A 13 0.33 0.46 26.22
CA ALA A 13 -0.07 1.23 27.39
C ALA A 13 -1.08 2.32 27.01
N ILE A 14 -0.88 3.00 25.88
CA ILE A 14 -1.84 3.98 25.33
C ILE A 14 -3.17 3.29 25.02
N LEU A 15 -3.19 2.17 24.30
CA LEU A 15 -4.43 1.45 23.99
C LEU A 15 -5.19 0.98 25.23
N ARG A 16 -4.48 0.56 26.29
CA ARG A 16 -5.12 0.16 27.55
C ARG A 16 -5.78 1.33 28.26
N LYS A 17 -5.19 2.52 28.18
CA LYS A 17 -5.67 3.72 28.85
C LYS A 17 -6.80 4.40 28.07
N GLU A 18 -6.66 4.49 26.75
CA GLU A 18 -7.48 5.34 25.88
C GLU A 18 -8.47 4.54 25.01
N GLY A 19 -8.38 3.21 25.01
CA GLY A 19 -9.18 2.34 24.14
C GLY A 19 -8.60 2.16 22.74
N GLU A 20 -9.37 1.55 21.85
CA GLU A 20 -8.92 1.33 20.48
C GLU A 20 -8.82 2.65 19.71
N ASN A 21 -7.59 3.00 19.31
CA ASN A 21 -7.31 4.13 18.43
C ASN A 21 -6.69 3.60 17.13
N PRO A 22 -7.29 3.88 15.94
CA PRO A 22 -6.81 3.32 14.68
C PRO A 22 -5.38 3.74 14.34
N GLU A 23 -4.93 4.94 14.73
CA GLU A 23 -3.56 5.38 14.46
C GLU A 23 -2.51 4.75 15.36
N ILE A 24 -2.90 4.32 16.56
CA ILE A 24 -2.02 3.54 17.43
C ILE A 24 -1.98 2.09 16.93
N LEU A 25 -3.12 1.55 16.50
CA LEU A 25 -3.21 0.21 15.93
C LEU A 25 -2.35 0.06 14.66
N THR A 26 -2.36 1.02 13.75
CA THR A 26 -1.53 1.00 12.53
C THR A 26 -0.04 1.12 12.84
N GLN A 27 0.36 1.86 13.88
CA GLN A 27 1.76 1.89 14.34
C GLN A 27 2.21 0.54 14.91
N ILE A 28 1.35 -0.14 15.67
CA ILE A 28 1.62 -1.50 16.15
C ILE A 28 1.71 -2.47 14.97
N ALA A 29 0.80 -2.34 13.99
CA ALA A 29 0.81 -3.16 12.78
C ALA A 29 2.11 -2.97 11.99
N ALA A 30 2.50 -1.72 11.72
CA ALA A 30 3.74 -1.38 11.04
C ALA A 30 4.98 -1.96 11.75
N SER A 31 5.03 -1.90 13.09
CA SER A 31 6.10 -2.52 13.86
C SER A 31 6.15 -4.05 13.67
N TYR A 32 5.01 -4.74 13.61
CA TYR A 32 4.99 -6.17 13.28
C TYR A 32 5.35 -6.45 11.81
N TYR A 33 4.97 -5.56 10.90
CA TYR A 33 5.29 -5.66 9.47
C TYR A 33 6.81 -5.57 9.24
N GLU A 34 7.48 -4.63 9.90
CA GLU A 34 8.95 -4.49 9.84
C GLU A 34 9.67 -5.76 10.32
N GLU A 35 9.11 -6.45 11.31
CA GLU A 35 9.61 -7.74 11.82
C GLU A 35 9.17 -8.95 10.97
N LYS A 36 8.54 -8.70 9.82
CA LYS A 36 7.96 -9.73 8.94
C LYS A 36 6.90 -10.62 9.61
N ASN A 37 6.31 -10.16 10.72
CA ASN A 37 5.21 -10.84 11.39
C ASN A 37 3.86 -10.41 10.79
N TYR A 38 3.65 -10.74 9.52
CA TYR A 38 2.49 -10.29 8.74
C TYR A 38 1.14 -10.76 9.31
N LYS A 39 1.13 -11.91 10.01
CA LYS A 39 -0.08 -12.39 10.70
C LYS A 39 -0.52 -11.43 11.80
N LYS A 40 0.43 -10.92 12.60
CA LYS A 40 0.11 -9.93 13.64
C LYS A 40 -0.18 -8.57 13.02
N ALA A 41 0.60 -8.13 12.02
CA ALA A 41 0.33 -6.89 11.30
C ALA A 41 -1.13 -6.84 10.80
N TYR A 42 -1.55 -7.89 10.09
CA TYR A 42 -2.91 -8.08 9.61
C TYR A 42 -3.97 -7.94 10.69
N VAL A 43 -3.75 -8.54 11.87
CA VAL A 43 -4.71 -8.45 12.99
C VAL A 43 -4.88 -6.99 13.44
N TYR A 44 -3.80 -6.24 13.57
CA TYR A 44 -3.84 -4.86 14.04
C TYR A 44 -4.35 -3.89 12.97
N ASP A 45 -3.94 -4.03 11.71
CA ASP A 45 -4.47 -3.22 10.61
C ASP A 45 -5.96 -3.53 10.36
N ARG A 46 -6.40 -4.78 10.52
CA ARG A 46 -7.83 -5.13 10.48
C ARG A 46 -8.60 -4.45 11.61
N ARG A 47 -8.05 -4.41 12.82
CA ARG A 47 -8.68 -3.67 13.95
C ARG A 47 -8.77 -2.18 13.65
N ALA A 48 -7.70 -1.56 13.13
CA ALA A 48 -7.70 -0.16 12.75
C ALA A 48 -8.79 0.16 11.70
N TRP A 49 -8.93 -0.70 10.69
CA TRP A 49 -10.01 -0.60 9.71
C TRP A 49 -11.40 -0.75 10.35
N LEU A 50 -11.59 -1.65 11.33
CA LEU A 50 -12.87 -1.78 12.03
C LEU A 50 -13.22 -0.53 12.85
N CYS A 51 -12.24 0.17 13.43
CA CYS A 51 -12.46 1.45 14.09
C CYS A 51 -12.88 2.56 13.11
N ASN A 52 -12.35 2.55 11.88
CA ASN A 52 -12.74 3.52 10.83
C ASN A 52 -12.79 2.87 9.45
N LYS A 53 -13.97 2.30 9.13
CA LYS A 53 -14.21 1.55 7.88
C LYS A 53 -14.14 2.41 6.61
N LYS A 54 -14.18 3.75 6.75
CA LYS A 54 -14.14 4.68 5.62
C LYS A 54 -12.73 5.12 5.26
N SER A 55 -11.73 4.80 6.09
CA SER A 55 -10.34 5.13 5.80
C SER A 55 -9.73 4.13 4.82
N ILE A 56 -9.50 4.57 3.58
CA ILE A 56 -8.82 3.73 2.60
C ILE A 56 -7.34 3.54 2.89
N VAL A 57 -6.75 4.35 3.76
CA VAL A 57 -5.36 4.15 4.21
C VAL A 57 -5.26 2.82 4.94
N TYR A 58 -6.21 2.53 5.83
CA TYR A 58 -6.22 1.25 6.55
C TYR A 58 -6.58 0.07 5.64
N ILE A 59 -7.44 0.28 4.64
CA ILE A 59 -7.71 -0.73 3.60
C ILE A 59 -6.44 -1.01 2.78
N ALA A 60 -5.65 0.02 2.47
CA ALA A 60 -4.40 -0.12 1.74
C ALA A 60 -3.37 -0.92 2.54
N ASN A 61 -3.18 -0.61 3.83
CA ASN A 61 -2.32 -1.41 4.72
C ASN A 61 -2.77 -2.87 4.75
N LEU A 62 -4.07 -3.10 4.92
CA LEU A 62 -4.64 -4.45 4.93
C LEU A 62 -4.37 -5.19 3.60
N ALA A 63 -4.45 -4.51 2.46
CA ALA A 63 -4.13 -5.10 1.16
C ALA A 63 -2.66 -5.53 1.07
N VAL A 64 -1.74 -4.75 1.66
CA VAL A 64 -0.32 -5.10 1.73
C VAL A 64 -0.11 -6.32 2.63
N ASP A 65 -0.74 -6.37 3.80
CA ASP A 65 -0.64 -7.55 4.67
C ASP A 65 -1.17 -8.82 4.00
N LEU A 66 -2.30 -8.70 3.30
CA LEU A 66 -2.89 -9.80 2.53
C LEU A 66 -1.96 -10.30 1.43
N GLU A 67 -1.28 -9.39 0.71
CA GLU A 67 -0.24 -9.76 -0.24
C GLU A 67 0.87 -10.56 0.45
N MET A 68 1.38 -10.08 1.58
CA MET A 68 2.48 -10.73 2.30
C MET A 68 2.09 -12.08 2.91
N LEU A 69 0.80 -12.29 3.18
CA LEU A 69 0.24 -13.56 3.64
C LEU A 69 -0.08 -14.55 2.50
N GLY A 70 0.11 -14.16 1.24
CA GLY A 70 -0.22 -15.01 0.08
C GLY A 70 -1.71 -15.02 -0.28
N TRP A 71 -2.54 -14.16 0.32
CA TRP A 71 -3.97 -14.07 0.02
C TRP A 71 -4.21 -13.12 -1.15
N TYR A 72 -3.61 -13.48 -2.29
CA TYR A 72 -3.44 -12.64 -3.47
C TYR A 72 -4.74 -12.10 -4.06
N GLU A 73 -5.76 -12.95 -4.22
CA GLU A 73 -7.07 -12.52 -4.73
C GLU A 73 -7.70 -11.43 -3.88
N LYS A 74 -7.63 -11.57 -2.54
CA LYS A 74 -8.16 -10.59 -1.59
C LYS A 74 -7.38 -9.29 -1.66
N ALA A 75 -6.06 -9.36 -1.76
CA ALA A 75 -5.21 -8.18 -1.94
C ALA A 75 -5.59 -7.42 -3.23
N ILE A 76 -5.74 -8.13 -4.35
CA ILE A 76 -6.17 -7.54 -5.63
C ILE A 76 -7.54 -6.89 -5.53
N ILE A 77 -8.52 -7.56 -4.89
CA ILE A 77 -9.88 -7.02 -4.71
C ILE A 77 -9.84 -5.70 -3.94
N LEU A 78 -9.14 -5.65 -2.81
CA LEU A 78 -9.02 -4.42 -2.01
C LEU A 78 -8.31 -3.32 -2.79
N SER A 79 -7.17 -3.62 -3.44
CA SER A 79 -6.43 -2.64 -4.24
C SER A 79 -7.25 -2.09 -5.42
N LYS A 80 -8.00 -2.94 -6.14
CA LYS A 80 -8.91 -2.50 -7.20
C LYS A 80 -10.05 -1.63 -6.65
N GLY A 81 -10.58 -1.95 -5.47
CA GLY A 81 -11.57 -1.14 -4.77
C GLY A 81 -11.05 0.25 -4.40
N ILE A 82 -9.80 0.36 -3.94
CA ILE A 82 -9.16 1.66 -3.69
C ILE A 82 -8.98 2.46 -4.99
N ILE A 83 -8.59 1.78 -6.08
CA ILE A 83 -8.43 2.42 -7.39
C ILE A 83 -9.75 2.97 -7.94
N SER A 84 -10.89 2.34 -7.63
CA SER A 84 -12.21 2.80 -8.12
C SER A 84 -12.80 3.94 -7.30
N TRP A 85 -12.27 4.23 -6.09
CA TRP A 85 -12.78 5.31 -5.25
C TRP A 85 -12.58 6.71 -5.86
N ASN A 86 -13.57 7.58 -5.67
CA ASN A 86 -13.47 9.00 -6.02
C ASN A 86 -12.46 9.71 -5.10
N ILE A 87 -11.60 10.56 -5.69
CA ILE A 87 -10.51 11.24 -4.97
C ILE A 87 -11.04 12.18 -3.89
N ASP A 88 -12.11 12.92 -4.16
CA ASP A 88 -12.69 13.86 -3.19
C ASP A 88 -13.25 13.13 -1.98
N LYS A 89 -13.84 11.94 -2.18
CA LYS A 89 -14.29 11.07 -1.08
C LYS A 89 -13.11 10.57 -0.25
N ILE A 90 -11.99 10.21 -0.88
CA ILE A 90 -10.77 9.81 -0.17
C ILE A 90 -10.29 10.95 0.72
N CYS A 91 -10.10 12.14 0.15
CA CYS A 91 -9.65 13.32 0.88
C CYS A 91 -10.59 13.64 2.04
N LYS A 92 -11.91 13.62 1.80
CA LYS A 92 -12.92 13.88 2.84
C LYS A 92 -12.88 12.88 4.01
N TYR A 93 -12.72 11.59 3.73
CA TYR A 93 -12.83 10.55 4.78
C TYR A 93 -11.52 10.23 5.50
N THR A 94 -10.39 10.62 4.91
CA THR A 94 -9.05 10.33 5.47
C THR A 94 -8.30 11.58 5.90
N GLY A 95 -8.74 12.78 5.47
CA GLY A 95 -8.01 14.02 5.71
C GLY A 95 -6.71 14.15 4.92
N VAL A 96 -6.42 13.23 3.98
CA VAL A 96 -5.24 13.32 3.12
C VAL A 96 -5.49 14.29 1.97
N ASP A 97 -4.44 14.98 1.53
CA ASP A 97 -4.50 15.84 0.36
C ASP A 97 -4.68 15.04 -0.95
N ILE A 98 -5.05 15.76 -2.02
CA ILE A 98 -5.32 15.18 -3.35
C ILE A 98 -4.10 14.43 -3.89
N MET A 99 -2.88 14.93 -3.65
CA MET A 99 -1.66 14.31 -4.16
C MET A 99 -1.40 12.97 -3.48
N LYS A 100 -1.56 12.90 -2.15
CA LYS A 100 -1.49 11.65 -1.39
C LYS A 100 -2.59 10.67 -1.79
N ALA A 101 -3.82 11.14 -2.03
CA ALA A 101 -4.90 10.29 -2.52
C ALA A 101 -4.55 9.67 -3.89
N LYS A 102 -4.00 10.46 -4.82
CA LYS A 102 -3.52 9.96 -6.12
C LYS A 102 -2.36 8.98 -5.97
N ALA A 103 -1.38 9.31 -5.14
CA ALA A 103 -0.22 8.45 -4.86
C ALA A 103 -0.66 7.10 -4.30
N LEU A 104 -1.55 7.08 -3.30
CA LEU A 104 -2.10 5.86 -2.71
C LEU A 104 -2.79 4.95 -3.75
N LYS A 105 -3.60 5.55 -4.63
CA LYS A 105 -4.22 4.81 -5.75
C LYS A 105 -3.18 4.29 -6.74
N ASN A 106 -2.09 5.02 -6.95
CA ASN A 106 -1.03 4.57 -7.84
C ASN A 106 -0.22 3.43 -7.22
N ASP A 107 0.08 3.50 -5.93
CA ASP A 107 0.78 2.45 -5.19
C ASP A 107 -0.02 1.14 -5.20
N CYS A 108 -1.35 1.21 -5.13
CA CYS A 108 -2.21 0.05 -5.35
C CYS A 108 -2.00 -0.61 -6.73
N ARG A 109 -1.72 0.16 -7.79
CA ARG A 109 -1.41 -0.41 -9.12
C ARG A 109 -0.07 -1.12 -9.11
N PHE A 110 0.93 -0.54 -8.47
CA PHE A 110 2.23 -1.19 -8.31
C PHE A 110 2.10 -2.50 -7.53
N ARG A 111 1.37 -2.49 -6.41
CA ARG A 111 1.10 -3.69 -5.60
C ARG A 111 0.34 -4.77 -6.38
N ILE A 112 -0.70 -4.40 -7.13
CA ILE A 112 -1.40 -5.36 -8.00
C ILE A 112 -0.42 -5.99 -9.01
N SER A 113 0.51 -5.21 -9.55
CA SER A 113 1.53 -5.72 -10.46
C SER A 113 2.43 -6.78 -9.78
N LEU A 114 2.89 -6.51 -8.56
CA LEU A 114 3.66 -7.48 -7.76
C LEU A 114 2.87 -8.77 -7.51
N VAL A 115 1.59 -8.64 -7.17
CA VAL A 115 0.72 -9.79 -6.88
C VAL A 115 0.53 -10.65 -8.13
N TYR A 116 0.21 -10.07 -9.29
CA TYR A 116 0.09 -10.85 -10.52
C TYR A 116 1.40 -11.52 -10.91
N TYR A 117 2.54 -10.87 -10.70
CA TYR A 117 3.84 -11.50 -10.93
C TYR A 117 4.07 -12.72 -10.04
N LYS A 118 3.75 -12.62 -8.74
CA LYS A 118 3.80 -13.76 -7.79
C LYS A 118 2.83 -14.90 -8.17
N MET A 119 1.78 -14.59 -8.92
CA MET A 119 0.82 -15.57 -9.45
C MET A 119 1.21 -16.10 -10.84
N HIS A 120 2.38 -15.72 -11.38
CA HIS A 120 2.83 -16.04 -12.75
C HIS A 120 1.93 -15.51 -13.87
N GLU A 121 1.21 -14.41 -13.60
CA GLU A 121 0.32 -13.72 -14.54
C GLU A 121 1.03 -12.50 -15.17
N ASP A 122 2.15 -12.75 -15.86
CA ASP A 122 3.10 -11.73 -16.32
C ASP A 122 2.46 -10.63 -17.17
N ASN A 123 1.50 -10.97 -18.03
CA ASN A 123 0.80 -9.99 -18.87
C ASN A 123 0.03 -8.97 -18.02
N MET A 124 -0.62 -9.45 -16.96
CA MET A 124 -1.34 -8.59 -16.03
C MET A 124 -0.38 -7.80 -15.14
N ALA A 125 0.71 -8.42 -14.70
CA ALA A 125 1.77 -7.75 -13.97
C ALA A 125 2.32 -6.55 -14.76
N ARG A 126 2.75 -6.77 -16.01
CA ARG A 126 3.26 -5.71 -16.92
C ARG A 126 2.22 -4.62 -17.16
N ARG A 127 0.95 -4.99 -17.41
CA ARG A 127 -0.14 -4.03 -17.62
C ARG A 127 -0.25 -3.05 -16.45
N TYR A 128 -0.28 -3.55 -15.21
CA TYR A 128 -0.41 -2.71 -14.03
C TYR A 128 0.85 -1.89 -13.72
N LEU A 129 2.04 -2.44 -14.00
CA LEU A 129 3.30 -1.70 -13.85
C LEU A 129 3.40 -0.52 -14.82
N ASN A 130 3.01 -0.74 -16.08
CA ASN A 130 2.97 0.31 -17.09
C ASN A 130 1.98 1.42 -16.72
N LEU A 131 0.81 1.05 -16.19
CA LEU A 131 -0.16 2.03 -15.68
C LEU A 131 0.41 2.84 -14.50
N TYR A 132 1.11 2.17 -13.58
CA TYR A 132 1.78 2.82 -12.44
C TYR A 132 2.76 3.90 -12.92
N PHE A 133 3.69 3.56 -13.81
CA PHE A 133 4.69 4.51 -14.31
C PHE A 133 4.09 5.61 -15.17
N LYS A 134 3.11 5.29 -16.03
CA LYS A 134 2.41 6.29 -16.85
C LYS A 134 1.76 7.36 -15.98
N ILE A 135 1.07 6.97 -14.91
CA ILE A 135 0.40 7.90 -13.99
C ILE A 135 1.42 8.65 -13.14
N LYS A 136 2.44 7.96 -12.59
CA LYS A 136 3.52 8.59 -11.82
C LYS A 136 4.18 9.72 -12.61
N LYS A 137 4.51 9.47 -13.89
CA LYS A 137 5.12 10.46 -14.79
C LYS A 137 4.17 11.62 -15.10
N ARG A 138 2.92 11.32 -15.51
CA ARG A 138 1.92 12.34 -15.90
C ARG A 138 1.60 13.27 -14.73
N ASP A 139 1.37 12.72 -13.55
CA ASP A 139 0.89 13.47 -12.38
C ASP A 139 2.04 13.88 -11.43
N LYS A 140 3.31 13.61 -11.80
CA LYS A 140 4.52 13.89 -10.99
C LYS A 140 4.39 13.39 -9.55
N LEU A 141 3.93 12.14 -9.39
CA LEU A 141 3.61 11.59 -8.06
C LEU A 141 4.86 11.15 -7.31
N THR A 142 4.97 11.58 -6.06
CA THR A 142 5.83 10.94 -5.05
C THR A 142 5.05 9.81 -4.39
N THR A 143 5.58 8.60 -4.48
CA THR A 143 4.95 7.35 -4.02
C THR A 143 5.56 6.86 -2.72
N PHE A 144 4.86 5.98 -1.99
CA PHE A 144 5.39 5.37 -0.76
C PHE A 144 6.29 4.15 -1.05
N ILE A 145 6.32 3.69 -2.31
CA ILE A 145 7.20 2.61 -2.77
C ILE A 145 8.60 3.15 -3.04
N SER A 146 9.64 2.46 -2.55
CA SER A 146 11.03 2.85 -2.79
C SER A 146 11.40 2.78 -4.27
N ASN A 147 12.38 3.56 -4.71
CA ASN A 147 12.88 3.46 -6.09
C ASN A 147 13.58 2.11 -6.34
N GLU A 148 14.15 1.49 -5.31
CA GLU A 148 14.78 0.18 -5.38
C GLU A 148 13.75 -0.92 -5.68
N ASP A 149 12.63 -0.95 -4.95
CA ASP A 149 11.53 -1.90 -5.21
C ASP A 149 10.99 -1.74 -6.63
N GLN A 150 10.86 -0.49 -7.10
CA GLN A 150 10.40 -0.19 -8.46
C GLN A 150 11.36 -0.72 -9.52
N LYS A 151 12.67 -0.50 -9.34
CA LYS A 151 13.72 -0.99 -10.26
C LYS A 151 13.86 -2.51 -10.18
N GLY A 152 13.72 -3.12 -9.00
CA GLY A 152 13.69 -4.57 -8.82
C GLY A 152 12.56 -5.20 -9.63
N HIS A 153 11.32 -4.77 -9.39
CA HIS A 153 10.15 -5.33 -10.07
C HIS A 153 10.14 -5.10 -11.58
N TRP A 154 10.70 -3.98 -12.04
CA TRP A 154 10.89 -3.72 -13.47
C TRP A 154 11.82 -4.75 -14.13
N ARG A 155 12.95 -5.05 -13.47
CA ARG A 155 13.91 -6.08 -13.92
C ARG A 155 13.30 -7.47 -13.89
N ASP A 156 12.58 -7.80 -12.82
CA ASP A 156 11.91 -9.10 -12.65
C ASP A 156 10.95 -9.40 -13.81
N LEU A 157 10.30 -8.37 -14.34
CA LEU A 157 9.44 -8.49 -15.53
C LEU A 157 10.21 -8.40 -16.84
N ASN A 158 11.55 -8.43 -16.88
CA ASN A 158 12.34 -8.34 -18.11
C ASN A 158 11.88 -7.17 -19.01
N LEU A 159 11.71 -5.98 -18.43
CA LEU A 159 11.24 -4.80 -19.15
C LEU A 159 12.37 -3.87 -19.59
N ASP A 160 13.62 -4.17 -19.25
CA ASP A 160 14.80 -3.36 -19.59
C ASP A 160 14.95 -3.12 -21.09
N ASP A 161 14.62 -4.12 -21.93
CA ASP A 161 14.75 -4.01 -23.39
C ASP A 161 13.50 -3.41 -24.08
N LYS A 162 12.39 -3.17 -23.36
CA LYS A 162 11.06 -3.00 -23.97
C LYS A 162 10.35 -1.68 -23.72
N MET A 163 11.00 -0.63 -23.17
CA MET A 163 10.34 0.69 -23.10
C MET A 163 11.26 1.91 -23.10
N THR A 164 10.99 2.84 -24.03
CA THR A 164 11.64 4.14 -24.25
C THR A 164 11.33 5.21 -23.17
N ILE A 165 10.50 4.89 -22.17
CA ILE A 165 9.90 5.90 -21.25
C ILE A 165 10.81 6.23 -20.06
N TRP A 166 11.79 5.37 -19.77
CA TRP A 166 12.70 5.45 -18.63
C TRP A 166 14.05 6.11 -18.97
N LYS A 167 14.07 7.11 -19.85
CA LYS A 167 15.17 8.08 -19.80
C LYS A 167 14.84 9.03 -18.65
N GLU A 168 15.52 8.82 -17.52
CA GLU A 168 15.62 9.80 -16.44
C GLU A 168 16.00 11.14 -17.12
N ALA A 169 15.17 12.16 -16.90
CA ALA A 169 15.45 13.53 -17.32
C ALA A 169 16.27 14.22 -16.24
#